data_AF-A0A2A8CZ31-F1
#
_entry.id   AF-A0A2A8CZ31-F1
#
_cell.length_a   1.000
_cell.length_b   1.000
_cell.length_c   1.000
_cell.angle_alpha   90.00
_cell.angle_beta   90.00
_cell.angle_gamma   90.00
#
_symmetry.space_group_name_H-M   'P 1'
#
loop_
_entity.id
_entity.type
_entity.pdbx_description
1 polymer ?
#
loop_
_entity_poly.entity_id
_entity_poly.type
_entity_poly.pdbx_seq_one_letter_code
_entity_poly.pdbx_strand_id
1 'polypeptide(L)'
;MRLSSCSALQTFNPVLPVTTYSDEDFADSRFSHGERVRVLLRHPTYGHVMGEAEGTCAAREKDVEFETPDGKTRVKTLVWLKDMSGYEKPHPNLPDKTKEVEDAWFAEEALRKMEADPLDGISFN
;
A
#
# COMPACT_ATOMS: atom_id res chain seq x y z
N MET A 1 33.24 -42.98 27.46
CA MET A 1 33.92 -41.73 27.06
C MET A 1 33.62 -41.48 25.60
N ARG A 2 33.12 -40.26 25.25
CA ARG A 2 33.16 -39.58 23.92
C ARG A 2 32.35 -40.26 22.78
N LEU A 3 31.59 -39.60 21.90
CA LEU A 3 31.23 -38.20 21.56
C LEU A 3 29.82 -38.26 20.94
N SER A 4 28.86 -37.42 21.32
CA SER A 4 28.54 -36.16 20.64
C SER A 4 28.48 -36.27 19.11
N SER A 5 27.27 -36.35 18.55
CA SER A 5 26.99 -35.83 17.22
C SER A 5 25.72 -34.99 17.28
N CYS A 6 25.92 -33.69 17.06
CA CYS A 6 24.89 -32.68 16.98
C CYS A 6 24.01 -32.92 15.75
N SER A 7 22.72 -33.14 15.95
CA SER A 7 21.72 -32.92 14.90
C SER A 7 21.47 -31.42 14.82
N ALA A 8 22.19 -30.75 13.93
CA ALA A 8 21.89 -29.38 13.56
C ALA A 8 20.52 -29.38 12.87
N LEU A 9 19.49 -28.98 13.61
CA LEU A 9 18.20 -28.59 13.05
C LEU A 9 18.46 -27.37 12.17
N GLN A 10 18.59 -27.59 10.86
CA GLN A 10 18.51 -26.53 9.87
C GLN A 10 17.15 -25.87 10.02
N THR A 11 17.14 -24.69 10.65
CA THR A 11 16.01 -23.77 10.64
C THR A 11 15.86 -23.31 9.19
N PHE A 12 14.99 -23.97 8.44
CA PHE A 12 14.45 -23.43 7.19
C PHE A 12 13.73 -22.14 7.57
N ASN A 13 14.42 -21.01 7.50
CA ASN A 13 13.78 -19.72 7.35
C ASN A 13 13.32 -19.68 5.89
N PRO A 14 12.02 -19.78 5.56
CA PRO A 14 11.58 -19.39 4.24
C PRO A 14 11.88 -17.89 4.13
N VAL A 15 12.93 -17.55 3.38
CA VAL A 15 13.06 -16.21 2.82
C VAL A 15 11.80 -16.05 1.98
N LEU A 16 10.83 -15.28 2.48
CA LEU A 16 9.67 -14.90 1.69
C LEU A 16 10.22 -14.35 0.37
N PRO A 17 9.66 -14.77 -0.78
CA PRO A 17 10.14 -14.27 -2.07
C PRO A 17 10.05 -12.75 -2.00
N VAL A 18 11.20 -12.08 -2.14
CA VAL A 18 11.20 -10.65 -2.40
C VAL A 18 10.52 -10.52 -3.75
N THR A 19 9.22 -10.24 -3.73
CA THR A 19 8.43 -9.97 -4.93
C THR A 19 9.14 -8.84 -5.65
N THR A 20 9.82 -9.20 -6.73
CA THR A 20 10.57 -8.26 -7.54
C THR A 20 9.55 -7.65 -8.48
N TYR A 21 8.90 -6.59 -8.00
CA TYR A 21 7.91 -5.89 -8.78
C TYR A 21 8.58 -5.16 -9.94
N SER A 22 7.91 -5.12 -11.08
CA SER A 22 8.48 -4.63 -12.34
C SER A 22 7.45 -3.85 -13.16
N ASP A 23 7.90 -3.25 -14.25
CA ASP A 23 7.04 -2.51 -15.18
C ASP A 23 5.90 -3.40 -15.74
N GLU A 24 6.08 -4.72 -15.78
CA GLU A 24 5.07 -5.69 -16.23
C GLU A 24 3.82 -5.69 -15.34
N ASP A 25 3.97 -5.45 -14.03
CA ASP A 25 2.85 -5.40 -13.07
C ASP A 25 1.93 -4.20 -13.36
N PHE A 26 2.46 -3.20 -14.06
CA PHE A 26 1.79 -1.96 -14.43
C PHE A 26 1.33 -1.94 -15.90
N ALA A 27 1.51 -3.02 -16.66
CA ALA A 27 1.18 -3.05 -18.10
C ALA A 27 -0.27 -2.62 -18.40
N ASP A 28 -1.22 -2.99 -17.53
CA ASP A 28 -2.64 -2.61 -17.64
C ASP A 28 -3.05 -1.52 -16.62
N SER A 29 -2.09 -0.84 -15.98
CA SER A 29 -2.36 0.21 -15.00
C SER A 29 -2.47 1.57 -15.69
N ARG A 30 -3.15 2.50 -15.02
CA ARG A 30 -3.13 3.93 -15.39
C ARG A 30 -1.81 4.61 -14.99
N PHE A 31 -1.01 3.94 -14.16
CA PHE A 31 0.26 4.40 -13.62
C PHE A 31 1.39 3.54 -14.15
N SER A 32 2.60 4.10 -14.19
CA SER A 32 3.84 3.38 -14.46
C SER A 32 4.56 3.03 -13.17
N HIS A 33 5.37 1.98 -13.20
CA HIS A 33 6.33 1.71 -12.15
C HIS A 33 7.34 2.87 -12.06
N GLY A 34 7.64 3.33 -10.84
CA GLY A 34 8.42 4.54 -10.58
C GLY A 34 7.67 5.86 -10.80
N GLU A 35 6.40 5.84 -11.22
CA GLU A 35 5.61 7.08 -11.38
C GLU A 35 5.27 7.67 -10.01
N ARG A 36 5.45 8.99 -9.88
CA ARG A 36 5.03 9.73 -8.68
C ARG A 36 3.55 10.06 -8.79
N VAL A 37 2.81 9.73 -7.74
CA VAL A 37 1.36 9.89 -7.66
C VAL A 37 0.97 10.61 -6.39
N ARG A 38 -0.23 11.18 -6.39
CA ARG A 38 -0.87 11.72 -5.19
C ARG A 38 -2.04 10.85 -4.74
N VAL A 39 -2.27 10.85 -3.44
CA VAL A 39 -3.34 10.15 -2.74
C VAL A 39 -4.17 11.19 -2.01
N LEU A 40 -5.48 11.21 -2.26
CA LEU A 40 -6.40 12.05 -1.50
C LEU A 40 -6.78 11.33 -0.21
N LEU A 41 -6.35 11.87 0.93
CA LEU A 41 -6.67 11.34 2.25
C LEU A 41 -8.07 11.79 2.63
N ARG A 42 -9.01 10.85 2.75
CA ARG A 42 -10.41 11.13 3.04
C ARG A 42 -10.75 10.83 4.48
N HIS A 43 -11.64 11.64 5.06
CA HIS A 43 -12.20 11.36 6.38
C HIS A 43 -13.01 10.06 6.31
N PRO A 44 -12.74 9.07 7.19
CA PRO A 44 -13.38 7.76 7.13
C PRO A 44 -14.92 7.83 7.26
N THR A 45 -15.42 8.72 8.11
CA THR A 45 -16.86 8.94 8.34
C THR A 45 -17.53 9.87 7.33
N TYR A 46 -16.92 11.00 6.99
CA TYR A 46 -17.59 12.08 6.25
C TYR A 46 -17.19 12.15 4.77
N GLY A 47 -16.20 11.39 4.32
CA GLY A 47 -15.79 11.29 2.92
C GLY A 47 -15.13 12.53 2.31
N HIS A 48 -15.07 13.67 3.01
CA HIS A 48 -14.35 14.86 2.56
C HIS A 48 -12.83 14.64 2.57
N VAL A 49 -12.13 15.34 1.68
CA VAL A 49 -10.67 15.32 1.62
C VAL A 49 -10.12 16.11 2.80
N MET A 50 -9.30 15.48 3.63
CA MET A 50 -8.62 16.08 4.78
C MET A 50 -7.18 16.49 4.47
N GLY A 51 -6.59 15.92 3.44
CA GLY A 51 -5.23 16.20 3.03
C GLY A 51 -4.82 15.39 1.82
N GLU A 52 -3.58 15.60 1.40
CA GLU A 52 -2.97 14.93 0.27
C GLU A 52 -1.67 14.30 0.74
N ALA A 53 -1.39 13.09 0.25
CA ALA A 53 -0.10 12.46 0.39
C ALA A 53 0.47 12.19 -1.00
N GLU A 54 1.79 12.19 -1.10
CA GLU A 54 2.50 11.81 -2.32
C GLU A 54 3.26 10.52 -2.10
N GLY A 55 3.51 9.77 -3.18
CA GLY A 55 4.37 8.59 -3.14
C GLY A 55 4.74 8.10 -4.54
N THR A 56 5.69 7.18 -4.59
CA THR A 56 6.20 6.58 -5.83
C THR A 56 5.67 5.16 -5.98
N CYS A 57 5.05 4.86 -7.12
CA CYS A 57 4.55 3.52 -7.45
C CYS A 57 5.69 2.51 -7.50
N ALA A 58 5.73 1.57 -6.56
CA ALA A 58 6.79 0.58 -6.43
C ALA A 58 6.31 -0.86 -6.64
N ALA A 59 5.02 -1.12 -6.44
CA ALA A 59 4.42 -2.43 -6.69
C ALA A 59 2.95 -2.30 -7.04
N ARG A 60 2.40 -3.31 -7.70
CA ARG A 60 0.97 -3.41 -7.96
C ARG A 60 0.51 -4.85 -7.79
N GLU A 61 -0.62 -5.02 -7.13
CA GLU A 61 -1.23 -6.32 -6.88
C GLU A 61 -2.70 -6.27 -7.32
N LYS A 62 -3.06 -7.18 -8.22
CA LYS A 62 -4.42 -7.32 -8.74
C LYS A 62 -5.19 -8.35 -7.91
N ASP A 63 -6.50 -8.28 -8.00
CA ASP A 63 -7.41 -9.27 -7.42
C ASP A 63 -7.26 -9.49 -5.92
N VAL A 64 -6.90 -8.43 -5.17
CA VAL A 64 -6.80 -8.48 -3.73
C VAL A 64 -8.21 -8.50 -3.13
N GLU A 65 -8.55 -9.63 -2.53
CA GLU A 65 -9.81 -9.83 -1.82
C GLU A 65 -9.75 -9.21 -0.41
N PHE A 66 -10.77 -8.43 -0.07
CA PHE A 66 -10.95 -7.91 1.29
C PHE A 66 -12.39 -8.08 1.72
N GLU A 67 -12.54 -8.49 2.98
CA GLU A 67 -13.83 -8.58 3.64
C GLU A 67 -14.24 -7.19 4.13
N THR A 68 -15.40 -6.75 3.67
CA THR A 68 -15.98 -5.47 4.09
C THR A 68 -16.80 -5.66 5.37
N PRO A 69 -17.01 -4.60 6.18
CA PRO A 69 -17.80 -4.72 7.42
C PRO A 69 -19.23 -5.23 7.23
N ASP A 70 -19.78 -5.16 6.01
CA ASP A 70 -21.06 -5.78 5.63
C ASP A 70 -20.97 -7.28 5.29
N GLY A 71 -19.83 -7.93 5.59
CA GLY A 71 -19.60 -9.37 5.38
C GLY A 71 -19.45 -9.77 3.92
N LYS A 72 -19.25 -8.80 3.01
CA LYS A 72 -19.07 -9.05 1.58
C LYS A 72 -17.59 -9.05 1.23
N THR A 73 -17.19 -9.99 0.38
CA THR A 73 -15.89 -9.94 -0.29
C THR A 73 -15.95 -8.94 -1.42
N ARG A 74 -15.01 -8.01 -1.43
CA ARG A 74 -14.77 -7.13 -2.56
C ARG A 74 -13.36 -7.36 -3.07
N VAL A 75 -13.18 -7.14 -4.36
CA VAL A 75 -11.90 -7.31 -5.05
C VAL A 75 -11.41 -5.93 -5.46
N LYS A 76 -10.16 -5.60 -5.14
CA LYS A 76 -9.53 -4.33 -5.53
C LYS A 76 -8.11 -4.58 -6.02
N THR A 77 -7.68 -3.68 -6.89
CA THR A 77 -6.27 -3.57 -7.25
C THR A 77 -5.59 -2.62 -6.29
N LEU A 78 -4.50 -3.08 -5.68
CA LEU A 78 -3.67 -2.31 -4.77
C LEU A 78 -2.36 -1.91 -5.44
N VAL A 79 -1.83 -0.75 -5.04
CA VAL A 79 -0.54 -0.23 -5.47
C VAL A 79 0.25 0.11 -4.22
N TRP A 80 1.47 -0.39 -4.13
CA TRP A 80 2.42 -0.06 -3.07
C TRP A 80 3.10 1.24 -3.44
N LEU A 81 2.99 2.23 -2.57
CA LEU A 81 3.71 3.47 -2.68
C LEU A 81 4.90 3.46 -1.72
N LYS A 82 6.06 3.92 -2.21
CA LYS A 82 7.27 4.21 -1.43
C LYS A 82 7.57 5.69 -1.44
N ASP A 83 8.53 6.11 -0.62
CA ASP A 83 9.00 7.50 -0.50
C ASP A 83 7.84 8.46 -0.22
N MET A 84 6.93 8.02 0.66
CA MET A 84 5.71 8.73 0.94
C MET A 84 5.96 10.03 1.72
N SER A 85 5.21 11.07 1.37
CA SER A 85 5.23 12.36 2.06
C SER A 85 3.80 12.83 2.36
N GLY A 86 3.57 13.37 3.56
CA GLY A 86 2.25 13.85 3.99
C GLY A 86 1.28 12.75 4.44
N TYR A 87 1.72 11.49 4.51
CA TYR A 87 0.89 10.39 5.02
C TYR A 87 1.26 10.03 6.46
N GLU A 88 0.35 10.36 7.36
CA GLU A 88 0.49 10.12 8.79
C GLU A 88 -0.51 9.08 9.29
N LYS A 89 -0.03 8.12 10.08
CA LYS A 89 -0.89 7.14 10.79
C LYS A 89 -0.83 7.36 12.31
N PRO A 90 -1.89 7.00 13.05
CA PRO A 90 -1.83 6.97 14.51
C PRO A 90 -0.65 6.12 14.98
N HIS A 91 0.11 6.63 15.96
CA HIS A 91 1.24 5.92 16.50
C HIS A 91 0.73 4.72 17.32
N PRO A 92 1.24 3.49 17.09
CA PRO A 92 0.68 2.28 17.69
C PRO A 92 0.71 2.30 19.23
N ASN A 93 1.69 3.00 19.80
CA ASN A 93 1.90 3.07 21.26
C ASN A 93 1.57 4.43 21.89
N LEU A 94 1.26 5.45 21.08
CA LEU A 94 1.07 6.82 21.58
C LEU A 94 -0.22 7.37 20.95
N PRO A 95 -1.38 7.20 21.61
CA PRO A 95 -2.68 7.44 21.00
C PRO A 95 -2.90 8.90 20.57
N ASP A 96 -2.18 9.85 21.18
CA ASP A 96 -2.27 11.28 20.87
C ASP A 96 -1.23 11.76 19.85
N LYS A 97 -0.47 10.83 19.24
CA LYS A 97 0.55 11.16 18.26
C LYS A 97 0.32 10.41 16.96
N THR A 98 0.71 11.04 15.87
CA THR A 98 0.84 10.43 14.56
C THR A 98 2.30 10.17 14.23
N LYS A 99 2.55 9.29 13.26
CA LYS A 99 3.86 9.04 12.68
C LYS A 99 3.72 9.05 11.16
N GLU A 100 4.62 9.77 10.49
CA GLU A 100 4.77 9.65 9.04
C GLU A 100 5.19 8.24 8.66
N VAL A 101 4.60 7.75 7.58
CA VAL A 101 4.86 6.43 7.03
C VAL A 101 5.56 6.59 5.70
N GLU A 102 6.65 5.86 5.50
CA GLU A 102 7.48 5.93 4.27
C GLU A 102 6.89 5.09 3.13
N ASP A 103 6.09 4.06 3.44
CA ASP A 103 5.47 3.17 2.47
C ASP A 103 4.09 2.62 2.89
N ALA A 104 3.19 2.45 1.93
CA ALA A 104 1.88 1.85 2.18
C ALA A 104 1.16 1.37 0.91
N TRP A 105 0.23 0.42 1.10
CA TRP A 105 -0.70 -0.03 0.06
C TRP A 105 -1.89 0.92 -0.03
N PHE A 106 -2.23 1.31 -1.26
CA PHE A 106 -3.45 2.07 -1.58
C PHE A 106 -4.22 1.41 -2.70
N ALA A 107 -5.53 1.62 -2.72
CA ALA A 107 -6.34 1.20 -3.86
C ALA A 107 -5.97 2.03 -5.10
N GLU A 108 -5.79 1.39 -6.26
CA GLU A 108 -5.42 2.06 -7.52
C GLU A 108 -6.44 3.16 -7.90
N GLU A 109 -7.71 2.97 -7.52
CA GLU A 109 -8.79 3.94 -7.72
C GLU A 109 -8.64 5.23 -6.90
N ALA A 110 -7.91 5.19 -5.78
CA ALA A 110 -7.68 6.33 -4.88
C ALA A 110 -6.49 7.18 -5.33
N LEU A 111 -5.62 6.62 -6.19
CA LEU A 111 -4.45 7.31 -6.73
C LEU A 111 -4.84 8.30 -7.83
N ARG A 112 -4.07 9.38 -7.95
CA ARG A 112 -4.16 10.35 -9.04
C ARG A 112 -2.77 10.68 -9.56
N LYS A 113 -2.66 10.93 -10.86
CA LYS A 113 -1.43 11.47 -11.45
C LYS A 113 -1.19 12.87 -10.88
N MET A 114 0.07 13.25 -10.70
CA MET A 114 0.44 14.57 -10.18
C MET A 114 -0.12 15.71 -11.06
N GLU A 115 -0.11 15.51 -12.37
CA GLU A 115 -0.57 16.50 -13.36
C GLU A 115 -2.09 16.53 -13.55
N ALA A 116 -2.83 15.54 -13.02
CA ALA A 116 -4.28 15.50 -13.17
C ALA A 116 -4.96 16.55 -12.28
N ASP A 117 -6.18 16.97 -12.61
CA ASP A 117 -6.99 17.83 -11.73
C ASP A 117 -7.31 17.06 -10.42
N PRO A 118 -7.13 17.66 -9.22
CA PRO A 118 -7.49 17.06 -7.93
C PRO A 118 -8.92 16.48 -7.89
N LEU A 119 -9.84 17.07 -8.65
CA LEU A 119 -11.24 16.70 -8.70
C LEU A 119 -11.59 15.73 -9.83
N ASP A 120 -10.61 15.35 -10.67
CA ASP A 120 -10.88 14.44 -11.79
C ASP A 120 -11.23 13.05 -11.28
N GLY A 121 -12.43 12.57 -11.65
CA GLY A 121 -12.97 11.28 -11.20
C GLY A 121 -13.57 11.26 -9.78
N ILE A 122 -13.96 12.40 -9.19
CA ILE A 122 -14.85 12.41 -8.02
C ILE A 122 -16.29 12.19 -8.52
N SER A 123 -16.83 10.97 -8.37
CA SER A 123 -18.28 10.83 -8.35
C SER A 123 -18.78 11.23 -6.97
N PHE A 124 -19.61 12.28 -6.93
CA PHE A 124 -20.47 12.55 -5.79
C PHE A 124 -21.68 11.61 -5.92
N ASN A 125 -21.56 10.40 -5.36
CA ASN A 125 -22.71 9.51 -5.16
C ASN A 125 -22.84 9.21 -3.67
#